data_AF-A0A7I8BL67-F1
#
_entry.id   AF-A0A7I8BL67-F1
#
_cell.length_a   1.000
_cell.length_b   1.000
_cell.length_c   1.000
_cell.angle_alpha   90.00
_cell.angle_beta   90.00
_cell.angle_gamma   90.00
#
_symmetry.space_group_name_H-M   'P 1'
#
loop_
_entity.id
_entity.type
_entity.pdbx_description
1 polymer ?
#
loop_
_entity_poly.entity_id
_entity_poly.type
_entity_poly.pdbx_seq_one_letter_code
_entity_poly.pdbx_strand_id
1 'polypeptide(L)'
;MESASARFHAIDGLRGFLALGVVFHHVVINYQFYRTGNWALTPSKMNIFLGRGSVAFFFMITAFLFWSRVINRRGQIDAYAFYVSRLRRMLPMYLVSATLMIVTALAFTHFRLQVPLLDLVKQVLSWLLFTIPGIPSINNFDQTTLINTVYWTLVYEWKFYLILPLAAVFAVGLRRLYLAVFVTVCILLFSTTQFEWFFLGGCVAAVASRVEIVRRLATTRIGSVVALAAIAAAIAWAPLVYEPWGAVLLFLPFMIFASGNTMGGVLTWRSTRTLGLLSYSIYLIHNWVLYLGSRLYKHFSDLGALSVSQYWLFGCAVVLITVALSAATYRFVEYPWLRSSRPVVPRSATREAKFD
;
A
#
# COMPACT_ATOMS: atom_id res chain seq x y z
N MET A 1 -20.97 12.62 -13.23
CA MET A 1 -20.88 11.68 -12.08
C MET A 1 -20.21 10.36 -12.47
N GLU A 2 -20.52 9.81 -13.65
CA GLU A 2 -20.00 8.54 -14.18
C GLU A 2 -18.47 8.48 -14.34
N SER A 3 -17.85 9.55 -14.88
CA SER A 3 -16.39 9.66 -15.02
C SER A 3 -15.63 9.63 -13.68
N ALA A 4 -16.22 10.18 -12.61
CA ALA A 4 -15.62 10.12 -11.27
C ALA A 4 -15.66 8.70 -10.71
N SER A 5 -16.79 7.99 -10.90
CA SER A 5 -16.97 6.59 -10.48
C SER A 5 -16.00 5.65 -11.21
N ALA A 6 -15.92 5.77 -12.54
CA ALA A 6 -15.03 4.95 -13.37
C ALA A 6 -13.55 5.08 -12.96
N ARG A 7 -13.12 6.30 -12.61
CA ARG A 7 -11.76 6.58 -12.13
C ARG A 7 -11.45 5.91 -10.79
N PHE A 8 -12.35 6.00 -9.82
CA PHE A 8 -12.14 5.34 -8.53
C PHE A 8 -12.09 3.82 -8.70
N HIS A 9 -12.90 3.25 -9.61
CA HIS A 9 -12.84 1.84 -9.93
C HIS A 9 -11.53 1.40 -10.58
N ALA A 10 -10.99 2.16 -11.53
CA ALA A 10 -9.70 1.85 -12.14
C ALA A 10 -8.55 1.89 -11.12
N ILE A 11 -8.56 2.87 -10.21
CA ILE A 11 -7.60 2.96 -9.11
C ILE A 11 -7.75 1.78 -8.15
N ASP A 12 -8.98 1.36 -7.81
CA ASP A 12 -9.19 0.17 -6.98
C ASP A 12 -8.63 -1.08 -7.65
N GLY A 13 -8.91 -1.32 -8.94
CA GLY A 13 -8.33 -2.47 -9.65
C GLY A 13 -6.80 -2.41 -9.75
N LEU A 14 -6.22 -1.22 -9.95
CA LEU A 14 -4.78 -1.03 -9.96
C LEU A 14 -4.16 -1.48 -8.62
N ARG A 15 -4.74 -1.09 -7.48
CA ARG A 15 -4.27 -1.52 -6.15
C ARG A 15 -4.17 -3.04 -6.01
N GLY A 16 -5.08 -3.79 -6.65
CA GLY A 16 -5.05 -5.25 -6.65
C GLY A 16 -3.78 -5.79 -7.31
N PHE A 17 -3.43 -5.28 -8.50
CA PHE A 17 -2.20 -5.66 -9.19
C PHE A 17 -0.94 -5.24 -8.42
N LEU A 18 -0.94 -4.03 -7.83
CA LEU A 18 0.19 -3.55 -7.05
C LEU A 18 0.43 -4.42 -5.80
N ALA A 19 -0.64 -4.84 -5.11
CA ALA A 19 -0.52 -5.74 -3.97
C ALA A 19 0.10 -7.09 -4.39
N LEU A 20 -0.37 -7.69 -5.49
CA LEU A 20 0.21 -8.92 -6.02
C LEU A 20 1.67 -8.73 -6.46
N GLY A 21 2.02 -7.58 -7.05
CA GLY A 21 3.39 -7.23 -7.40
C GLY A 21 4.32 -7.28 -6.19
N VAL A 22 3.90 -6.72 -5.04
CA VAL A 22 4.66 -6.79 -3.79
C VAL A 22 4.80 -8.23 -3.29
N VAL A 23 3.74 -9.05 -3.40
CA VAL A 23 3.84 -10.47 -3.02
C VAL A 23 4.86 -11.20 -3.89
N PHE A 24 4.78 -11.05 -5.22
CA PHE A 24 5.74 -11.69 -6.13
C PHE A 24 7.18 -11.20 -5.91
N HIS A 25 7.36 -9.91 -5.62
CA HIS A 25 8.65 -9.34 -5.25
C HIS A 25 9.30 -10.11 -4.09
N HIS A 26 8.53 -10.33 -3.02
CA HIS A 26 9.03 -11.03 -1.84
C HIS A 26 9.15 -12.54 -2.04
N VAL A 27 8.28 -13.17 -2.84
CA VAL A 27 8.43 -14.59 -3.23
C VAL A 27 9.78 -14.83 -3.90
N VAL A 28 10.19 -13.97 -4.83
CA VAL A 28 11.47 -14.11 -5.55
C VAL A 28 12.67 -13.76 -4.66
N ILE A 29 12.57 -12.76 -3.78
CA ILE A 29 13.62 -12.46 -2.78
C ILE A 29 13.79 -13.65 -1.84
N ASN A 30 12.69 -14.25 -1.37
CA ASN A 30 12.73 -15.40 -0.49
C ASN A 30 13.43 -16.60 -1.15
N TYR A 31 13.20 -16.83 -2.44
CA TYR A 31 13.90 -17.88 -3.18
C TYR A 31 15.43 -17.68 -3.17
N GLN A 32 15.86 -16.45 -3.44
CA GLN A 32 17.28 -16.09 -3.42
C GLN A 32 17.86 -16.19 -2.01
N PHE A 33 17.12 -15.77 -0.99
CA PHE A 33 17.52 -15.91 0.41
C PHE A 33 17.77 -17.37 0.79
N TYR A 34 16.90 -18.30 0.41
CA TYR A 34 17.10 -19.73 0.71
C TYR A 34 18.21 -20.39 -0.10
N ARG A 35 18.64 -19.80 -1.23
CA ARG A 35 19.77 -20.27 -2.02
C ARG A 35 21.12 -19.69 -1.62
N THR A 36 21.13 -18.44 -1.18
CA THR A 36 22.36 -17.67 -0.98
C THR A 36 22.61 -17.30 0.48
N GLY A 37 21.60 -17.44 1.34
CA GLY A 37 21.63 -16.94 2.72
C GLY A 37 21.45 -15.43 2.85
N ASN A 38 21.38 -14.68 1.74
CA ASN A 38 21.35 -13.22 1.76
C ASN A 38 19.95 -12.67 1.40
N TRP A 39 19.36 -11.88 2.30
CA TRP A 39 18.10 -11.19 2.05
C TRP A 39 18.39 -9.83 1.39
N ALA A 40 18.41 -9.82 0.05
CA ALA A 40 18.73 -8.65 -0.74
C ALA A 40 17.85 -8.53 -1.99
N LEU A 41 17.95 -7.39 -2.67
CA LEU A 41 17.33 -7.21 -3.98
C LEU A 41 17.92 -8.19 -4.99
N THR A 42 17.06 -8.69 -5.88
CA THR A 42 17.47 -9.65 -6.89
C THR A 42 17.99 -8.95 -8.15
N PRO A 43 18.83 -9.60 -8.97
CA PRO A 43 19.32 -9.02 -10.23
C PRO A 43 18.21 -8.73 -11.25
N SER A 44 17.01 -9.30 -11.06
CA SER A 44 15.87 -9.10 -11.95
C SER A 44 15.28 -7.70 -11.79
N LYS A 45 15.45 -6.86 -12.82
CA LYS A 45 14.86 -5.52 -12.89
C LYS A 45 13.34 -5.54 -12.75
N MET A 46 12.67 -6.51 -13.37
CA MET A 46 11.23 -6.71 -13.21
C MET A 46 10.88 -6.95 -11.75
N ASN A 47 11.62 -7.83 -11.06
CA ASN A 47 11.36 -8.11 -9.66
C ASN A 47 11.55 -6.88 -8.77
N ILE A 48 12.62 -6.09 -9.00
CA ILE A 48 12.85 -4.83 -8.29
C ILE A 48 11.66 -3.87 -8.51
N PHE A 49 11.19 -3.73 -9.74
CA PHE A 49 10.05 -2.88 -10.07
C PHE A 49 8.75 -3.34 -9.40
N LEU A 50 8.46 -4.65 -9.39
CA LEU A 50 7.27 -5.20 -8.76
C LEU A 50 7.18 -4.87 -7.26
N GLY A 51 8.32 -4.73 -6.57
CA GLY A 51 8.36 -4.23 -5.19
C GLY A 51 8.31 -2.71 -5.12
N ARG A 52 9.37 -2.05 -5.61
CA ARG A 52 9.57 -0.60 -5.45
C ARG A 52 8.53 0.24 -6.19
N GLY A 53 8.24 -0.11 -7.44
CA GLY A 53 7.24 0.56 -8.27
C GLY A 53 5.84 0.40 -7.68
N SER A 54 5.49 -0.79 -7.18
CA SER A 54 4.19 -1.00 -6.55
C SER A 54 3.99 -0.15 -5.30
N VAL A 55 4.99 -0.08 -4.42
CA VAL A 55 4.95 0.78 -3.22
C VAL A 55 4.87 2.25 -3.60
N ALA A 56 5.64 2.70 -4.60
CA ALA A 56 5.56 4.08 -5.10
C ALA A 56 4.17 4.43 -5.62
N PHE A 57 3.53 3.54 -6.40
CA PHE A 57 2.14 3.75 -6.83
C PHE A 57 1.16 3.76 -5.65
N PHE A 58 1.35 2.94 -4.59
CA PHE A 58 0.51 3.04 -3.39
C PHE A 58 0.60 4.43 -2.73
N PHE A 59 1.80 5.01 -2.61
CA PHE A 59 1.95 6.37 -2.10
C PHE A 59 1.25 7.41 -2.98
N MET A 60 1.39 7.30 -4.31
CA MET A 60 0.69 8.16 -5.26
C MET A 60 -0.84 8.03 -5.14
N ILE A 61 -1.36 6.80 -5.01
CA ILE A 61 -2.79 6.51 -4.84
C ILE A 61 -3.33 7.14 -3.56
N THR A 62 -2.63 6.96 -2.43
CA THR A 62 -3.01 7.57 -1.16
C THR A 62 -3.12 9.09 -1.34
N ALA A 63 -2.05 9.75 -1.78
CA ALA A 63 -2.08 11.20 -1.97
C ALA A 63 -3.19 11.66 -2.94
N PHE A 64 -3.34 10.98 -4.07
CA PHE A 64 -4.36 11.28 -5.07
C PHE A 64 -5.77 11.23 -4.50
N LEU A 65 -6.12 10.18 -3.76
CA LEU A 65 -7.48 9.97 -3.23
C LEU A 65 -7.84 11.05 -2.20
N PHE A 66 -6.92 11.36 -1.29
CA PHE A 66 -7.19 12.34 -0.24
C PHE A 66 -7.12 13.77 -0.73
N TRP A 67 -6.14 14.12 -1.55
CA TRP A 67 -6.06 15.45 -2.14
C TRP A 67 -7.25 15.73 -3.06
N SER A 68 -7.72 14.73 -3.82
CA SER A 68 -8.96 14.83 -4.59
C SER A 68 -10.17 15.18 -3.71
N ARG A 69 -10.27 14.58 -2.52
CA ARG A 69 -11.35 14.85 -1.55
C ARG A 69 -11.23 16.27 -0.99
N VAL A 70 -10.02 16.72 -0.65
CA VAL A 70 -9.74 18.07 -0.15
C VAL A 70 -10.11 19.13 -1.19
N ILE A 71 -9.70 18.96 -2.45
CA ILE A 71 -10.06 19.87 -3.55
C ILE A 71 -11.59 19.94 -3.71
N ASN A 72 -12.29 18.80 -3.67
CA ASN A 72 -13.75 18.76 -3.80
C ASN A 72 -14.47 19.52 -2.67
N ARG A 73 -13.86 19.58 -1.48
CA ARG A 73 -14.36 20.32 -0.32
C ARG A 73 -13.76 21.73 -0.20
N ARG A 74 -13.09 22.22 -1.25
CA ARG A 74 -12.44 23.54 -1.27
C ARG A 74 -11.53 23.80 -0.05
N GLY A 75 -10.77 22.77 0.35
CA GLY A 75 -9.86 22.85 1.50
C GLY A 75 -10.49 22.57 2.87
N GLN A 76 -11.81 22.41 2.95
CA GLN A 76 -12.47 22.10 4.22
C GLN A 76 -12.30 20.62 4.59
N ILE A 77 -11.75 20.38 5.77
CA ILE A 77 -11.55 19.05 6.33
C ILE A 77 -11.82 19.06 7.84
N ASP A 78 -12.72 18.19 8.29
CA ASP A 78 -12.84 17.85 9.69
C ASP A 78 -11.70 16.89 10.03
N ALA A 79 -10.68 17.41 10.71
CA ALA A 79 -9.47 16.66 11.05
C ALA A 79 -9.78 15.48 11.99
N TYR A 80 -10.67 15.67 12.97
CA TYR A 80 -11.04 14.63 13.91
C TYR A 80 -11.74 13.47 13.20
N ALA A 81 -12.79 13.75 12.42
CA ALA A 81 -13.49 12.73 11.66
C ALA A 81 -12.58 12.04 10.63
N PHE A 82 -11.62 12.79 10.05
CA PHE A 82 -10.61 12.26 9.16
C PHE A 82 -9.71 11.23 9.87
N TYR A 83 -9.10 11.57 11.00
CA TYR A 83 -8.21 10.68 11.73
C TYR A 83 -8.93 9.45 12.27
N VAL A 84 -10.14 9.61 12.83
CA VAL A 84 -10.97 8.47 13.27
C VAL A 84 -11.28 7.53 12.10
N SER A 85 -11.60 8.08 10.92
CA SER A 85 -11.82 7.28 9.72
C SER A 85 -10.56 6.50 9.29
N ARG A 86 -9.37 7.09 9.45
CA ARG A 86 -8.09 6.43 9.13
C ARG A 86 -7.76 5.33 10.13
N LEU A 87 -7.91 5.60 11.43
CA LEU A 87 -7.72 4.61 12.49
C LEU A 87 -8.63 3.39 12.29
N ARG A 88 -9.94 3.60 12.07
CA ARG A 88 -10.88 2.50 11.84
C ARG A 88 -10.59 1.69 10.58
N ARG A 89 -9.96 2.29 9.57
CA ARG A 89 -9.59 1.61 8.32
C ARG A 89 -8.34 0.75 8.46
N MET A 90 -7.34 1.23 9.18
CA MET A 90 -6.00 0.61 9.23
C MET A 90 -5.78 -0.22 10.49
N LEU A 91 -6.14 0.32 11.66
CA LEU A 91 -5.80 -0.26 12.95
C LEU A 91 -6.26 -1.71 13.15
N PRO A 92 -7.49 -2.13 12.76
CA PRO A 92 -7.96 -3.49 13.07
C PRO A 92 -7.07 -4.58 12.45
N MET A 93 -6.74 -4.43 11.17
CA MET A 93 -5.90 -5.41 10.48
C MET A 93 -4.43 -5.26 10.78
N TYR A 94 -3.99 -4.02 11.05
CA TYR A 94 -2.64 -3.80 11.52
C TYR A 94 -2.38 -4.57 12.82
N LEU A 95 -3.29 -4.47 13.81
CA LEU A 95 -3.15 -5.17 15.08
C LEU A 95 -3.19 -6.69 14.91
N VAL A 96 -4.06 -7.23 14.04
CA VAL A 96 -4.06 -8.67 13.74
C VAL A 96 -2.72 -9.11 13.15
N SER A 97 -2.23 -8.40 12.13
CA SER A 97 -0.96 -8.73 11.47
C SER A 97 0.23 -8.62 12.44
N ALA A 98 0.30 -7.55 13.23
CA ALA A 98 1.36 -7.33 14.21
C ALA A 98 1.34 -8.40 15.30
N THR A 99 0.15 -8.77 15.78
CA THR A 99 -0.01 -9.85 16.76
C THR A 99 0.46 -11.20 16.20
N LEU A 100 0.07 -11.55 14.98
CA LEU A 100 0.53 -12.78 14.32
C LEU A 100 2.05 -12.81 14.22
N MET A 101 2.67 -11.70 13.82
CA MET A 101 4.13 -11.58 13.74
C MET A 101 4.80 -11.69 15.11
N ILE A 102 4.31 -10.98 16.14
CA ILE A 102 4.84 -11.03 17.51
C ILE A 102 4.76 -12.44 18.08
N VAL A 103 3.59 -13.09 17.98
CA VAL A 103 3.38 -14.46 18.45
C VAL A 103 4.30 -15.43 17.71
N THR A 104 4.50 -15.23 16.41
CA THR A 104 5.43 -16.06 15.62
C THR A 104 6.87 -15.92 16.11
N ALA A 105 7.35 -14.69 16.35
CA ALA A 105 8.70 -14.45 16.87
C ALA A 105 8.88 -15.06 18.28
N LEU A 106 7.88 -14.93 19.15
CA LEU A 106 7.88 -15.55 20.48
C LEU A 106 7.86 -17.08 20.42
N ALA A 107 7.12 -17.67 19.47
CA ALA A 107 7.10 -19.11 19.27
C ALA A 107 8.48 -19.66 18.86
N PHE A 108 9.23 -18.93 18.03
CA PHE A 108 10.60 -19.31 17.64
C PHE A 108 11.63 -19.17 18.77
N THR A 109 11.29 -18.45 19.83
CA THR A 109 12.08 -18.38 21.07
C THR A 109 11.50 -19.27 22.17
N HIS A 110 10.62 -20.21 21.80
CA HIS A 110 9.92 -21.15 22.68
C HIS A 110 9.16 -20.48 23.83
N PHE A 111 8.71 -19.23 23.63
CA PHE A 111 8.09 -18.39 24.66
C PHE A 111 8.96 -18.19 25.92
N ARG A 112 10.27 -18.39 25.80
CA ARG A 112 11.24 -18.15 26.88
C ARG A 112 11.82 -16.76 26.73
N LEU A 113 11.92 -16.01 27.83
CA LEU A 113 12.58 -14.71 27.82
C LEU A 113 14.07 -14.88 27.46
N GLN A 114 14.47 -14.29 26.33
CA GLN A 114 15.87 -14.21 25.88
C GLN A 114 16.47 -12.83 26.17
N VAL A 115 15.62 -11.87 26.52
CA VAL A 115 15.97 -10.49 26.89
C VAL A 115 15.23 -10.11 28.18
N PRO A 116 15.67 -9.06 28.90
CA PRO A 116 14.92 -8.52 30.03
C PRO A 116 13.48 -8.18 29.64
N LEU A 117 12.52 -8.44 30.55
CA LEU A 117 11.09 -8.24 30.27
C LEU A 117 10.77 -6.82 29.78
N LEU A 118 11.41 -5.81 30.35
CA LEU A 118 11.22 -4.42 29.96
C LEU A 118 11.65 -4.16 28.50
N ASP A 119 12.73 -4.81 28.05
CA ASP A 119 13.19 -4.68 26.68
C ASP A 119 12.26 -5.41 25.71
N LEU A 120 11.74 -6.57 26.10
CA LEU A 120 10.70 -7.26 25.33
C LEU A 120 9.45 -6.38 25.17
N VAL A 121 9.00 -5.71 26.24
CA VAL A 121 7.87 -4.78 26.19
C VAL A 121 8.15 -3.63 25.23
N LYS A 122 9.33 -3.00 25.29
CA LYS A 122 9.72 -1.94 24.34
C LYS A 122 9.73 -2.44 22.89
N GLN A 123 10.26 -3.64 22.65
CA GLN A 123 10.29 -4.26 21.33
C GLN A 123 8.88 -4.48 20.79
N VAL A 124 8.00 -5.10 21.59
CA VAL A 124 6.59 -5.32 21.24
C VAL A 124 5.86 -4.01 20.97
N LEU A 125 6.04 -2.99 21.84
CA LEU A 125 5.45 -1.68 21.64
C LEU A 125 5.91 -1.02 20.34
N SER A 126 7.17 -1.16 19.96
CA SER A 126 7.68 -0.64 18.68
C SER A 126 6.87 -1.19 17.49
N TRP A 127 6.59 -2.49 17.51
CA TRP A 127 5.79 -3.17 16.49
C TRP A 127 4.28 -2.92 16.59
N LEU A 128 3.75 -2.58 17.77
CA LEU A 128 2.34 -2.17 17.90
C LEU A 128 2.11 -0.71 17.49
N LEU A 129 3.15 0.13 17.57
CA LEU A 129 3.14 1.54 17.21
C LEU A 129 3.63 1.80 15.78
N PHE A 130 3.20 0.98 14.81
CA PHE A 130 3.49 1.20 13.39
C PHE A 130 4.98 1.24 13.04
N THR A 131 5.85 0.62 13.85
CA THR A 131 7.32 0.69 13.71
C THR A 131 7.90 2.11 13.78
N ILE A 132 7.13 3.08 14.30
CA ILE A 132 7.58 4.47 14.47
C ILE A 132 8.82 4.55 15.36
N PRO A 133 8.90 3.85 16.51
CA PRO A 133 10.11 3.86 17.35
C PRO A 133 11.29 3.07 16.75
N GLY A 134 11.02 2.21 15.76
CA GLY A 134 12.02 1.35 15.13
C GLY A 134 11.49 -0.04 14.79
N ILE A 135 12.40 -0.89 14.29
CA ILE A 135 12.12 -2.26 13.83
C ILE A 135 13.03 -3.25 14.58
N PRO A 136 12.92 -3.38 15.91
CA PRO A 136 13.82 -4.20 16.69
C PRO A 136 13.53 -5.71 16.53
N SER A 137 14.55 -6.54 16.69
CA SER A 137 14.38 -7.99 16.87
C SER A 137 13.56 -8.27 18.13
N ILE A 138 12.46 -9.00 18.00
CA ILE A 138 11.62 -9.38 19.15
C ILE A 138 12.30 -10.54 19.89
N ASN A 139 12.51 -10.39 21.19
CA ASN A 139 13.03 -11.43 22.08
C ASN A 139 14.35 -12.05 21.56
N ASN A 140 15.26 -11.21 21.05
CA ASN A 140 16.53 -11.64 20.43
C ASN A 140 16.37 -12.56 19.19
N PHE A 141 15.23 -12.51 18.51
CA PHE A 141 15.01 -13.22 17.26
C PHE A 141 15.37 -12.34 16.06
N ASP A 142 16.58 -12.48 15.53
CA ASP A 142 17.11 -11.62 14.44
C ASP A 142 16.29 -11.66 13.14
N GLN A 143 15.58 -12.76 12.90
CA GLN A 143 14.72 -12.91 11.73
C GLN A 143 13.33 -12.27 11.88
N THR A 144 13.08 -11.51 12.95
CA THR A 144 11.79 -10.84 13.17
C THR A 144 11.37 -10.00 11.95
N THR A 145 12.31 -9.28 11.35
CA THR A 145 12.05 -8.45 10.17
C THR A 145 11.67 -9.27 8.93
N LEU A 146 12.12 -10.53 8.83
CA LEU A 146 11.73 -11.42 7.73
C LEU A 146 10.29 -11.90 7.83
N ILE A 147 9.70 -11.89 9.03
CA ILE A 147 8.28 -12.17 9.23
C ILE A 147 7.43 -11.03 8.64
N ASN A 148 7.89 -9.78 8.74
CA ASN A 148 7.29 -8.63 8.07
C ASN A 148 8.30 -7.53 7.70
N THR A 149 8.60 -7.41 6.40
CA THR A 149 9.54 -6.38 5.90
C THR A 149 8.86 -5.11 5.38
N VAL A 150 7.54 -4.93 5.57
CA VAL A 150 6.75 -3.93 4.82
C VAL A 150 6.11 -2.83 5.67
N TYR A 151 6.06 -2.99 7.00
CA TYR A 151 5.41 -2.00 7.88
C TYR A 151 5.98 -0.59 7.82
N TRP A 152 7.26 -0.43 7.46
CA TRP A 152 7.89 0.87 7.33
C TRP A 152 7.12 1.82 6.40
N THR A 153 6.41 1.31 5.40
CA THR A 153 5.62 2.14 4.46
C THR A 153 4.47 2.88 5.14
N LEU A 154 3.88 2.28 6.19
CA LEU A 154 2.77 2.88 6.92
C LEU A 154 3.20 4.15 7.68
N VAL A 155 4.47 4.23 8.08
CA VAL A 155 5.02 5.44 8.73
C VAL A 155 4.90 6.64 7.79
N TYR A 156 5.21 6.48 6.51
CA TYR A 156 5.09 7.54 5.51
C TYR A 156 3.62 7.91 5.24
N GLU A 157 2.75 6.90 5.22
CA GLU A 157 1.32 7.14 5.06
C GLU A 157 0.73 7.93 6.23
N TRP A 158 1.13 7.60 7.47
CA TRP A 158 0.75 8.35 8.67
C TRP A 158 1.30 9.78 8.67
N LYS A 159 2.56 9.99 8.27
CA LYS A 159 3.11 11.35 8.10
C LYS A 159 2.27 12.18 7.15
N PHE A 160 1.90 11.61 5.99
CA PHE A 160 1.01 12.28 5.04
C PHE A 160 -0.36 12.60 5.66
N TYR A 161 -0.96 11.66 6.40
CA TYR A 161 -2.23 11.89 7.09
C TYR A 161 -2.16 13.01 8.11
N LEU A 162 -1.08 13.08 8.90
CA LEU A 162 -0.90 14.12 9.91
C LEU A 162 -0.76 15.51 9.28
N ILE A 163 -0.04 15.62 8.16
CA ILE A 163 0.18 16.89 7.45
C ILE A 163 -1.05 17.33 6.65
N LEU A 164 -1.88 16.40 6.20
CA LEU A 164 -2.97 16.67 5.24
C LEU A 164 -3.94 17.78 5.70
N PRO A 165 -4.46 17.84 6.95
CA PRO A 165 -5.34 18.93 7.36
C PRO A 165 -4.70 20.31 7.31
N LEU A 166 -3.41 20.42 7.62
CA LEU A 166 -2.67 21.68 7.51
C LEU A 166 -2.48 22.06 6.03
N ALA A 167 -2.08 21.10 5.20
CA ALA A 167 -1.93 21.31 3.76
C ALA A 167 -3.26 21.68 3.06
N ALA A 168 -4.39 21.21 3.59
CA ALA A 168 -5.71 21.42 3.01
C ALA A 168 -6.10 22.92 2.92
N VAL A 169 -5.61 23.75 3.83
CA VAL A 169 -5.83 25.21 3.82
C VAL A 169 -5.31 25.87 2.53
N PHE A 170 -4.28 25.29 1.93
CA PHE A 170 -3.66 25.80 0.70
C PHE A 170 -4.25 25.16 -0.57
N ALA A 171 -5.28 24.32 -0.49
CA ALA A 171 -5.77 23.53 -1.64
C ALA A 171 -6.50 24.36 -2.73
N VAL A 172 -6.72 25.66 -2.52
CA VAL A 172 -7.57 26.51 -3.37
C VAL A 172 -6.78 27.63 -4.05
N GLY A 173 -7.02 27.83 -5.35
CA GLY A 173 -6.45 28.93 -6.13
C GLY A 173 -4.93 28.77 -6.35
N LEU A 174 -4.20 29.89 -6.38
CA LEU A 174 -2.73 29.91 -6.52
C LEU A 174 -2.00 29.35 -5.29
N ARG A 175 -2.64 29.33 -4.11
CA ARG A 175 -2.06 28.78 -2.88
C ARG A 175 -1.60 27.33 -3.04
N ARG A 176 -2.27 26.55 -3.88
CA ARG A 176 -1.88 25.16 -4.15
C ARG A 176 -0.55 25.05 -4.90
N LEU A 177 -0.26 26.03 -5.75
CA LEU A 177 1.02 26.12 -6.46
C LEU A 177 2.14 26.52 -5.50
N TYR A 178 1.90 27.53 -4.65
CA TYR A 178 2.85 27.90 -3.60
C TYR A 178 3.16 26.75 -2.66
N LEU A 179 2.14 25.98 -2.24
CA LEU A 179 2.35 24.78 -1.44
C LEU A 179 3.18 23.74 -2.21
N ALA A 180 2.90 23.50 -3.49
CA ALA A 180 3.67 22.54 -4.29
C ALA A 180 5.14 22.95 -4.42
N VAL A 181 5.42 24.23 -4.64
CA VAL A 181 6.78 24.79 -4.69
C VAL A 181 7.46 24.68 -3.32
N PHE A 182 6.77 25.07 -2.24
CA PHE A 182 7.28 24.94 -0.88
C PHE A 182 7.65 23.49 -0.55
N VAL A 183 6.75 22.55 -0.82
CA VAL A 183 7.00 21.11 -0.61
C VAL A 183 8.16 20.63 -1.46
N THR A 184 8.25 21.06 -2.73
CA THR A 184 9.38 20.74 -3.61
C THR A 184 10.71 21.17 -3.00
N VAL A 185 10.79 22.41 -2.51
CA VAL A 185 11.99 22.93 -1.83
C VAL A 185 12.29 22.12 -0.56
N CYS A 186 11.29 21.81 0.26
CA CYS A 186 11.49 20.99 1.45
C CYS A 186 12.02 19.58 1.12
N ILE A 187 11.53 18.95 0.06
CA ILE A 187 12.01 17.63 -0.35
C ILE A 187 13.47 17.72 -0.79
N LEU A 188 13.84 18.72 -1.59
CA LEU A 188 15.21 18.92 -2.07
C LEU A 188 16.21 19.21 -0.94
N LEU A 189 15.79 19.93 0.10
CA LEU A 189 16.67 20.33 1.21
C LEU A 189 16.75 19.31 2.34
N PHE A 190 15.66 18.58 2.62
CA PHE A 190 15.53 17.82 3.87
C PHE A 190 15.19 16.34 3.69
N SER A 191 14.73 15.89 2.51
CA SER A 191 14.35 14.49 2.34
C SER A 191 15.58 13.59 2.17
N THR A 192 15.71 12.60 3.06
CA THR A 192 16.74 11.56 2.94
C THR A 192 16.29 10.38 2.08
N THR A 193 14.98 10.13 1.97
CA THR A 193 14.43 8.93 1.30
C THR A 193 13.76 9.21 -0.04
N GLN A 194 13.46 10.47 -0.35
CA GLN A 194 12.84 10.91 -1.60
C GLN A 194 11.42 10.37 -1.87
N PHE A 195 10.83 9.59 -0.96
CA PHE A 195 9.47 9.04 -1.12
C PHE A 195 8.37 10.10 -1.15
N GLU A 196 8.63 11.28 -0.59
CA GLU A 196 7.72 12.42 -0.59
C GLU A 196 7.36 12.87 -2.02
N TRP A 197 8.24 12.65 -3.00
CA TRP A 197 7.95 12.93 -4.42
C TRP A 197 6.75 12.15 -4.94
N PHE A 198 6.53 10.92 -4.48
CA PHE A 198 5.38 10.12 -4.88
C PHE A 198 4.07 10.69 -4.31
N PHE A 199 4.10 11.18 -3.07
CA PHE A 199 2.94 11.87 -2.49
C PHE A 199 2.66 13.19 -3.22
N LEU A 200 3.69 13.98 -3.52
CA LEU A 200 3.54 15.20 -4.32
C LEU A 200 2.97 14.89 -5.71
N GLY A 201 3.50 13.87 -6.39
CA GLY A 201 3.00 13.39 -7.68
C GLY A 201 1.53 12.98 -7.62
N GLY A 202 1.11 12.29 -6.56
CA GLY A 202 -0.30 11.96 -6.34
C GLY A 202 -1.20 13.20 -6.19
N CYS A 203 -0.76 14.21 -5.44
CA CYS A 203 -1.45 15.50 -5.30
C CYS A 203 -1.54 16.25 -6.63
N VAL A 204 -0.46 16.30 -7.40
CA VAL A 204 -0.42 16.92 -8.73
C VAL A 204 -1.38 16.19 -9.68
N ALA A 205 -1.40 14.86 -9.69
CA ALA A 205 -2.33 14.07 -10.50
C ALA A 205 -3.80 14.33 -10.11
N ALA A 206 -4.10 14.58 -8.83
CA ALA A 206 -5.45 14.94 -8.37
C ALA A 206 -5.93 16.31 -8.90
N VAL A 207 -5.01 17.21 -9.23
CA VAL A 207 -5.30 18.48 -9.91
C VAL A 207 -5.38 18.25 -11.42
N ALA A 208 -4.35 17.64 -12.01
CA ALA A 208 -4.21 17.46 -13.47
C ALA A 208 -5.33 16.61 -14.09
N SER A 209 -5.78 15.55 -13.41
CA SER A 209 -6.87 14.68 -13.87
C SER A 209 -8.25 15.35 -13.97
N ARG A 210 -8.36 16.62 -13.53
CA ARG A 210 -9.59 17.43 -13.67
C ARG A 210 -9.60 18.26 -14.94
N VAL A 211 -8.46 18.37 -15.63
CA VAL A 211 -8.36 19.10 -16.88
C VAL A 211 -8.91 18.22 -18.01
N GLU A 212 -9.87 18.75 -18.78
CA GLU A 212 -10.60 17.97 -19.78
C GLU A 212 -9.67 17.35 -20.84
N ILE A 213 -8.70 18.12 -21.35
CA ILE A 213 -7.76 17.63 -22.37
C ILE A 213 -6.92 16.45 -21.85
N VAL A 214 -6.47 16.54 -20.59
CA VAL A 214 -5.69 15.48 -19.93
C VAL A 214 -6.52 14.21 -19.84
N ARG A 215 -7.78 14.32 -19.40
CA ARG A 215 -8.69 13.17 -19.30
C ARG A 215 -8.93 12.54 -20.67
N ARG A 216 -9.27 13.34 -21.68
CA ARG A 216 -9.56 12.86 -23.03
C ARG A 216 -8.39 12.07 -23.62
N LEU A 217 -7.17 12.59 -23.50
CA LEU A 217 -5.97 11.90 -23.99
C LEU A 217 -5.68 10.63 -23.18
N ALA A 218 -5.76 10.71 -21.85
CA ALA A 218 -5.44 9.61 -20.96
C ALA A 218 -6.39 8.41 -21.11
N THR A 219 -7.68 8.60 -21.34
CA THR A 219 -8.66 7.50 -21.41
C THR A 219 -8.64 6.70 -22.72
N THR A 220 -7.82 7.09 -23.69
CA THR A 220 -7.72 6.39 -24.99
C THR A 220 -6.93 5.08 -24.91
N ARG A 221 -7.06 4.22 -25.93
CA ARG A 221 -6.18 3.04 -26.11
C ARG A 221 -4.72 3.44 -26.27
N ILE A 222 -4.46 4.58 -26.93
CA ILE A 222 -3.10 5.15 -27.04
C ILE A 222 -2.59 5.50 -25.63
N GLY A 223 -3.42 6.09 -24.78
CA GLY A 223 -3.09 6.32 -23.37
C GLY A 223 -2.69 5.03 -22.64
N SER A 224 -3.40 3.92 -22.87
CA SER A 224 -3.02 2.61 -22.32
C SER A 224 -1.65 2.16 -22.80
N VAL A 225 -1.35 2.28 -24.11
CA VAL A 225 -0.04 1.95 -24.69
C VAL A 225 1.06 2.83 -24.10
N VAL A 226 0.83 4.14 -23.97
CA VAL A 226 1.78 5.09 -23.37
C VAL A 226 2.05 4.73 -21.91
N ALA A 227 1.02 4.39 -21.13
CA ALA A 227 1.20 3.96 -19.75
C ALA A 227 2.02 2.66 -19.64
N LEU A 228 1.75 1.67 -20.50
CA LEU A 228 2.53 0.43 -20.54
C LEU A 228 3.98 0.68 -20.98
N ALA A 229 4.21 1.55 -21.97
CA ALA A 229 5.55 1.93 -22.41
C ALA A 229 6.33 2.65 -21.31
N ALA A 230 5.69 3.56 -20.57
CA ALA A 230 6.30 4.24 -19.45
C ALA A 230 6.63 3.28 -18.28
N ILE A 231 5.76 2.30 -18.01
CA ILE A 231 6.04 1.22 -17.05
C ILE A 231 7.22 0.37 -17.53
N ALA A 232 7.28 -0.01 -18.82
CA ALA A 232 8.41 -0.75 -19.38
C ALA A 232 9.73 0.03 -19.26
N ALA A 233 9.71 1.33 -19.53
CA ALA A 233 10.86 2.21 -19.33
C ALA A 233 11.29 2.26 -17.85
N ALA A 234 10.33 2.38 -16.93
CA ALA A 234 10.60 2.36 -15.49
C ALA A 234 11.16 0.99 -15.03
N ILE A 235 10.75 -0.13 -15.63
CA ILE A 235 11.34 -1.45 -15.37
C ILE A 235 12.78 -1.49 -15.88
N ALA A 236 13.07 -0.97 -17.07
CA ALA A 236 14.45 -0.94 -17.59
C ALA A 236 15.42 -0.16 -16.68
N TRP A 237 14.88 0.82 -15.93
CA TRP A 237 15.57 1.71 -15.01
C TRP A 237 15.22 1.42 -13.54
N ALA A 238 14.76 0.19 -13.23
CA ALA A 238 14.22 -0.20 -11.93
C ALA A 238 15.08 0.16 -10.70
N PRO A 239 16.44 0.08 -10.75
CA PRO A 239 17.27 0.50 -9.62
C PRO A 239 17.05 1.96 -9.20
N LEU A 240 16.69 2.84 -10.14
CA LEU A 240 16.50 4.28 -9.93
C LEU A 240 15.06 4.64 -9.53
N VAL A 241 14.16 3.67 -9.31
CA VAL A 241 12.75 3.95 -9.01
C VAL A 241 12.57 4.81 -7.75
N TYR A 242 13.43 4.66 -6.74
CA TYR A 242 13.39 5.45 -5.51
C TYR A 242 14.22 6.74 -5.56
N GLU A 243 14.79 7.06 -6.72
CA GLU A 243 15.43 8.35 -6.97
C GLU A 243 14.40 9.38 -7.47
N PRO A 244 14.68 10.69 -7.41
CA PRO A 244 13.74 11.73 -7.85
C PRO A 244 13.26 11.55 -9.30
N TRP A 245 14.14 11.09 -10.18
CA TRP A 245 13.84 10.78 -11.58
C TRP A 245 12.89 9.57 -11.71
N GLY A 246 12.96 8.62 -10.79
CA GLY A 246 12.01 7.50 -10.71
C GLY A 246 10.58 7.96 -10.46
N ALA A 247 10.39 8.98 -9.62
CA ALA A 247 9.08 9.58 -9.40
C ALA A 247 8.50 10.25 -10.65
N VAL A 248 9.34 10.91 -11.46
CA VAL A 248 8.93 11.48 -12.75
C VAL A 248 8.51 10.39 -13.74
N LEU A 249 9.28 9.31 -13.83
CA LEU A 249 8.97 8.17 -14.72
C LEU A 249 7.65 7.48 -14.34
N LEU A 250 7.36 7.34 -13.05
CA LEU A 250 6.11 6.73 -12.56
C LEU A 250 4.92 7.69 -12.59
N PHE A 251 5.15 9.00 -12.60
CA PHE A 251 4.09 9.99 -12.62
C PHE A 251 3.23 9.89 -13.88
N LEU A 252 3.83 9.72 -15.06
CA LEU A 252 3.10 9.61 -16.32
C LEU A 252 2.10 8.44 -16.36
N PRO A 253 2.51 7.17 -16.12
CA PRO A 253 1.56 6.06 -16.09
C PRO A 253 0.54 6.24 -14.97
N PHE A 254 0.94 6.74 -13.79
CA PHE A 254 0.01 7.03 -12.70
C PHE A 254 -1.06 8.05 -13.12
N MET A 255 -0.67 9.14 -13.76
CA MET A 255 -1.57 10.20 -14.22
C MET A 255 -2.60 9.63 -15.21
N ILE A 256 -2.19 8.73 -16.10
CA ILE A 256 -3.09 8.07 -17.06
C ILE A 256 -4.14 7.22 -16.32
N PHE A 257 -3.72 6.39 -15.36
CA PHE A 257 -4.64 5.60 -14.54
C PHE A 257 -5.56 6.49 -13.68
N ALA A 258 -4.97 7.51 -13.03
CA ALA A 258 -5.67 8.49 -12.21
C ALA A 258 -6.61 9.38 -13.02
N SER A 259 -6.49 9.44 -14.34
CA SER A 259 -7.46 10.13 -15.20
C SER A 259 -8.61 9.23 -15.67
N GLY A 260 -8.60 7.95 -15.29
CA GLY A 260 -9.69 7.01 -15.54
C GLY A 260 -9.45 6.01 -16.67
N ASN A 261 -8.21 5.84 -17.13
CA ASN A 261 -7.89 4.77 -18.08
C ASN A 261 -8.13 3.40 -17.41
N THR A 262 -8.94 2.56 -18.04
CA THR A 262 -9.34 1.24 -17.50
C THR A 262 -8.50 0.07 -18.01
N MET A 263 -7.51 0.33 -18.88
CA MET A 263 -6.73 -0.68 -19.60
C MET A 263 -7.63 -1.69 -20.32
N GLY A 264 -8.53 -1.20 -21.17
CA GLY A 264 -9.49 -2.07 -21.88
C GLY A 264 -10.49 -2.79 -20.97
N GLY A 265 -10.69 -2.28 -19.75
CA GLY A 265 -11.63 -2.83 -18.76
C GLY A 265 -11.00 -3.71 -17.69
N VAL A 266 -9.72 -4.11 -17.84
CA VAL A 266 -9.01 -4.98 -16.89
C VAL A 266 -8.99 -4.41 -15.47
N LEU A 267 -8.76 -3.10 -15.33
CA LEU A 267 -8.75 -2.43 -14.02
C LEU A 267 -10.15 -2.26 -13.41
N THR A 268 -11.21 -2.52 -14.17
CA THR A 268 -12.60 -2.41 -13.70
C THR A 268 -13.29 -3.75 -13.51
N TRP A 269 -12.61 -4.85 -13.85
CA TRP A 269 -13.12 -6.21 -13.62
C TRP A 269 -13.45 -6.45 -12.15
N ARG A 270 -14.46 -7.30 -11.91
CA ARG A 270 -14.91 -7.58 -10.54
C ARG A 270 -13.79 -8.19 -9.70
N SER A 271 -13.05 -9.14 -10.26
CA SER A 271 -11.93 -9.81 -9.59
C SER A 271 -10.81 -8.84 -9.21
N THR A 272 -10.38 -7.97 -10.12
CA THR A 272 -9.31 -6.99 -9.87
C THR A 272 -9.72 -5.95 -8.84
N ARG A 273 -10.98 -5.48 -8.88
CA ARG A 273 -11.51 -4.59 -7.82
C ARG A 273 -11.62 -5.29 -6.47
N THR A 274 -11.99 -6.56 -6.43
CA THR A 274 -11.99 -7.35 -5.19
C THR A 274 -10.57 -7.46 -4.62
N LEU A 275 -9.56 -7.75 -5.46
CA LEU A 275 -8.16 -7.73 -5.02
C LEU A 275 -7.74 -6.34 -4.51
N GLY A 276 -8.21 -5.28 -5.16
CA GLY A 276 -8.03 -3.90 -4.71
C GLY A 276 -8.63 -3.60 -3.34
N LEU A 277 -9.81 -4.14 -3.06
CA LEU A 277 -10.46 -4.03 -1.76
C LEU A 277 -9.66 -4.73 -0.66
N LEU A 278 -9.14 -5.92 -0.98
CA LEU A 278 -8.32 -6.74 -0.09
C LEU A 278 -6.85 -6.32 -0.04
N SER A 279 -6.45 -5.32 -0.83
CA SER A 279 -5.03 -4.98 -1.07
C SER A 279 -4.26 -4.69 0.21
N TYR A 280 -4.93 -4.06 1.18
CA TYR A 280 -4.33 -3.73 2.48
C TYR A 280 -3.96 -4.99 3.26
N SER A 281 -4.88 -5.95 3.34
CA SER A 281 -4.69 -7.19 4.08
C SER A 281 -3.69 -8.11 3.39
N ILE A 282 -3.74 -8.20 2.05
CA ILE A 282 -2.72 -8.89 1.25
C ILE A 282 -1.34 -8.30 1.56
N TYR A 283 -1.23 -6.98 1.53
CA TYR A 283 0.01 -6.28 1.80
C TYR A 283 0.53 -6.53 3.23
N LEU A 284 -0.32 -6.60 4.25
CA LEU A 284 0.15 -6.82 5.63
C LEU A 284 0.55 -8.26 5.92
N ILE A 285 -0.15 -9.26 5.38
CA ILE A 285 0.02 -10.66 5.82
C ILE A 285 0.89 -11.51 4.88
N HIS A 286 1.16 -11.08 3.64
CA HIS A 286 1.85 -11.93 2.66
C HIS A 286 3.24 -12.40 3.13
N ASN A 287 4.04 -11.53 3.76
CA ASN A 287 5.36 -11.92 4.26
C ASN A 287 5.25 -12.92 5.41
N TRP A 288 4.23 -12.79 6.26
CA TRP A 288 3.99 -13.75 7.34
C TRP A 288 3.60 -15.13 6.79
N VAL A 289 2.70 -15.17 5.79
CA VAL A 289 2.32 -16.42 5.09
C VAL A 289 3.52 -17.04 4.39
N LEU A 290 4.28 -16.24 3.65
CA LEU A 290 5.49 -16.67 2.95
C LEU A 290 6.53 -17.21 3.94
N TYR A 291 6.79 -16.49 5.04
CA TYR A 291 7.74 -16.88 6.06
C TYR A 291 7.35 -18.22 6.69
N LEU A 292 6.11 -18.36 7.17
CA LEU A 292 5.64 -19.62 7.77
C LEU A 292 5.62 -20.77 6.76
N GLY A 293 5.16 -20.53 5.54
CA GLY A 293 5.17 -21.51 4.47
C GLY A 293 6.59 -22.01 4.17
N SER A 294 7.56 -21.10 4.08
CA SER A 294 8.96 -21.46 3.83
C SER A 294 9.58 -22.21 5.01
N ARG A 295 9.25 -21.84 6.26
CA ARG A 295 9.72 -22.54 7.46
C ARG A 295 9.12 -23.94 7.58
N LEU A 296 7.83 -24.09 7.28
CA LEU A 296 7.14 -25.39 7.26
C LEU A 296 7.72 -26.30 6.19
N TYR A 297 7.91 -25.79 4.97
CA TYR A 297 8.52 -26.57 3.89
C TYR A 297 9.94 -27.00 4.24
N LYS A 298 10.75 -26.07 4.77
CA LYS A 298 12.14 -26.33 5.21
C LYS A 298 12.23 -27.45 6.25
N HIS A 299 11.20 -27.68 7.05
CA HIS A 299 11.17 -28.78 8.00
C HIS A 299 11.19 -30.16 7.33
N PHE A 300 10.57 -30.28 6.15
CA PHE A 300 10.44 -31.55 5.41
C PHE A 300 11.45 -31.68 4.26
N SER A 301 11.88 -30.57 3.65
CA SER A 301 12.74 -30.59 2.46
C SER A 301 13.50 -29.27 2.31
N ASP A 302 14.64 -29.30 1.63
CA ASP A 302 15.40 -28.07 1.37
C ASP A 302 14.70 -27.19 0.32
N LEU A 303 14.23 -26.01 0.76
CA LEU A 303 13.58 -25.03 -0.12
C LEU A 303 14.57 -24.43 -1.14
N GLY A 304 15.87 -24.34 -0.80
CA GLY A 304 16.91 -23.80 -1.70
C GLY A 304 17.21 -24.73 -2.87
N ALA A 305 17.04 -26.04 -2.68
CA ALA A 305 17.25 -27.08 -3.67
C ALA A 305 16.11 -27.20 -4.70
N LEU A 306 14.97 -26.54 -4.48
CA LEU A 306 13.86 -26.56 -5.42
C LEU A 306 14.27 -26.04 -6.81
N SER A 307 13.72 -26.67 -7.84
CA SER A 307 13.77 -26.11 -9.19
C SER A 307 12.90 -24.85 -9.28
N VAL A 308 13.13 -24.04 -10.31
CA VAL A 308 12.36 -22.80 -10.52
C VAL A 308 10.86 -23.06 -10.62
N SER A 309 10.45 -24.13 -11.32
CA SER A 309 9.03 -24.47 -11.47
C SER A 309 8.39 -24.94 -10.16
N GLN A 310 9.11 -25.75 -9.37
CA GLN A 310 8.64 -26.20 -8.06
C GLN A 310 8.49 -25.03 -7.09
N TYR A 311 9.45 -24.09 -7.10
CA TYR A 311 9.37 -22.91 -6.25
C TYR A 311 8.24 -21.97 -6.67
N TRP A 312 7.95 -21.84 -7.97
CA TRP A 312 6.77 -21.10 -8.42
C TRP A 312 5.45 -21.76 -8.01
N LEU A 313 5.37 -23.10 -7.98
CA LEU A 313 4.20 -23.80 -7.45
C LEU A 313 3.99 -23.47 -5.96
N PHE A 314 5.07 -23.47 -5.17
CA PHE A 314 5.05 -23.02 -3.78
C PHE A 314 4.60 -21.55 -3.68
N GLY A 315 5.15 -20.66 -4.49
CA GLY A 315 4.76 -19.24 -4.55
C GLY A 315 3.28 -19.04 -4.90
N CYS A 316 2.74 -19.81 -5.85
CA CYS A 316 1.31 -19.80 -6.17
C CYS A 316 0.45 -20.20 -4.97
N ALA A 317 0.84 -21.25 -4.24
CA ALA A 317 0.15 -21.63 -3.00
C ALA A 317 0.19 -20.51 -1.96
N VAL A 318 1.34 -19.85 -1.76
CA VAL A 318 1.47 -18.68 -0.87
C VAL A 318 0.53 -17.55 -1.28
N VAL A 319 0.45 -17.22 -2.57
CA VAL A 319 -0.46 -16.17 -3.08
C VAL A 319 -1.92 -16.54 -2.81
N LEU A 320 -2.34 -17.76 -3.13
CA LEU A 320 -3.72 -18.21 -2.93
C LEU A 320 -4.11 -18.19 -1.44
N ILE A 321 -3.24 -18.70 -0.56
CA ILE A 321 -3.45 -18.67 0.89
C ILE A 321 -3.52 -17.23 1.39
N THR A 322 -2.61 -16.36 0.94
CA THR A 322 -2.61 -14.94 1.30
C THR A 322 -3.92 -14.27 0.91
N VAL A 323 -4.40 -14.49 -0.31
CA VAL A 323 -5.67 -13.90 -0.79
C VAL A 323 -6.86 -14.45 0.01
N ALA A 324 -6.89 -15.75 0.28
CA ALA A 324 -7.97 -16.38 1.06
C ALA A 324 -8.01 -15.84 2.51
N LEU A 325 -6.87 -15.78 3.19
CA LEU A 325 -6.76 -15.20 4.52
C LEU A 325 -7.10 -13.71 4.53
N SER A 326 -6.71 -12.97 3.49
CA SER A 326 -7.06 -11.55 3.34
C SER A 326 -8.56 -11.36 3.17
N ALA A 327 -9.23 -12.23 2.41
CA ALA A 327 -10.69 -12.19 2.27
C ALA A 327 -11.41 -12.48 3.59
N ALA A 328 -10.95 -13.49 4.33
CA ALA A 328 -11.51 -13.85 5.64
C ALA A 328 -11.34 -12.69 6.64
N THR A 329 -10.11 -12.21 6.80
CA THR A 329 -9.79 -11.13 7.72
C THR A 329 -10.46 -9.80 7.33
N TYR A 330 -10.59 -9.49 6.05
CA TYR A 330 -11.41 -8.36 5.60
C TYR A 330 -12.86 -8.49 6.06
N ARG A 331 -13.47 -9.67 5.90
CA ARG A 331 -14.86 -9.91 6.27
C ARG A 331 -15.09 -9.84 7.77
N PHE A 332 -14.21 -10.44 8.56
CA PHE A 332 -14.42 -10.62 10.01
C PHE A 332 -13.77 -9.54 10.88
N VAL A 333 -12.74 -8.84 10.38
CA VAL A 333 -11.98 -7.84 11.15
C VAL A 333 -12.16 -6.43 10.58
N GLU A 334 -11.91 -6.20 9.29
CA GLU A 334 -12.00 -4.84 8.71
C GLU A 334 -13.43 -4.36 8.59
N TYR A 335 -14.29 -5.18 7.99
CA TYR A 335 -15.64 -4.79 7.61
C TYR A 335 -16.52 -4.33 8.79
N PRO A 336 -16.49 -4.96 9.98
CA PRO A 336 -17.23 -4.48 11.15
C PRO A 336 -16.85 -3.05 11.56
N TRP A 337 -15.55 -2.73 11.58
CA TRP A 337 -15.04 -1.41 11.95
C TRP A 337 -15.36 -0.34 10.90
N LEU A 338 -15.42 -0.73 9.63
CA LEU A 338 -15.85 0.16 8.56
C LEU A 338 -17.35 0.44 8.63
N ARG A 339 -18.17 -0.55 8.97
CA ARG A 339 -19.64 -0.40 9.05
C ARG A 339 -20.08 0.48 10.23
N SER A 340 -19.40 0.40 11.36
CA SER A 340 -19.71 1.20 12.57
C SER A 340 -19.45 2.71 12.41
N SER A 341 -18.93 3.15 11.26
CA SER A 341 -18.69 4.55 10.92
C SER A 341 -19.84 5.24 10.17
N ARG A 342 -20.88 4.52 9.77
CA ARG A 342 -22.07 5.14 9.18
C ARG A 342 -22.90 5.79 10.31
N PRO A 343 -23.37 7.04 10.15
CA PRO A 343 -24.37 7.58 11.06
C PRO A 343 -25.53 6.59 11.12
N VAL A 344 -25.94 6.21 12.33
CA VAL A 344 -27.22 5.54 12.53
C VAL A 344 -28.27 6.55 12.10
N VAL A 345 -28.79 6.42 10.88
CA VAL A 345 -29.97 7.18 10.48
C VAL A 345 -31.08 6.76 11.44
N PRO A 346 -31.62 7.67 12.28
CA PRO A 346 -32.69 7.32 13.18
C PRO A 346 -33.86 6.78 12.35
N ARG A 347 -34.36 5.60 12.73
CA ARG A 347 -35.49 4.92 12.08
C ARG A 347 -36.81 5.70 12.15
N SER A 348 -36.82 6.88 12.77
CA SER A 348 -38.00 7.73 12.94
C SER A 348 -38.30 8.65 11.76
N ALA A 349 -37.37 8.89 10.83
CA ALA A 349 -37.60 9.83 9.72
C ALA A 349 -38.34 9.24 8.49
N THR A 350 -38.80 7.99 8.55
CA THR A 350 -39.52 7.31 7.45
C THR A 350 -40.98 6.97 7.74
N ARG A 351 -41.57 7.47 8.84
CA ARG A 351 -42.98 7.20 9.18
C ARG A 351 -43.95 8.39 9.11
N GLU A 352 -43.49 9.62 8.90
CA GLU A 352 -44.39 10.79 8.84
C GLU A 352 -44.75 11.28 7.43
N ALA A 353 -44.24 10.66 6.36
CA ALA A 353 -44.63 11.03 4.98
C ALA A 353 -45.75 10.13 4.41
N LYS A 354 -46.74 9.75 5.24
CA LYS A 354 -47.89 8.94 4.79
C LYS A 354 -49.26 9.40 5.28
N PHE A 355 -49.35 10.53 5.97
CA PHE A 355 -50.61 11.23 6.23
C PHE A 355 -50.31 12.71 6.20
N ASP A 356 -50.47 13.31 5.01
CA ASP A 356 -51.23 14.53 4.75
C ASP A 356 -51.16 14.87 3.25
#